data_AF-A0A0E2YWV7-F1
#
_entry.id   AF-A0A0E2YWV7-F1
#
_cell.length_a   1.000
_cell.length_b   1.000
_cell.length_c   1.000
_cell.angle_alpha   90.00
_cell.angle_beta   90.00
_cell.angle_gamma   90.00
#
_symmetry.space_group_name_H-M   'P 1'
#
loop_
_entity.id
_entity.type
_entity.pdbx_description
1 polymer ?
#
loop_
_entity_poly.entity_id
_entity_poly.type
_entity_poly.pdbx_seq_one_letter_code
_entity_poly.pdbx_strand_id
1 'polypeptide(L)'
;QHLQQKKINGHEIIIRHTKNINDLSNCQMIFITRSVIGNLDDIIMLSHERPILTVADTPGTASQGIMLNMAVKEGKITFEANIITAKNSGLRLSSQLLRFASKVYQ
;
A
#
# COMPACT_ATOMS: atom_id res chain seq x y z
N GLN A 1 -14.03 7.50 -9.06
CA GLN A 1 -15.30 6.91 -9.54
C GLN A 1 -15.12 5.68 -10.44
N HIS A 2 -13.98 5.47 -11.11
CA HIS A 2 -13.79 4.35 -12.06
C HIS A 2 -13.33 3.00 -11.46
N LEU A 3 -13.21 2.88 -10.12
CA LEU A 3 -12.76 1.66 -9.43
C LEU A 3 -13.88 0.91 -8.71
N GLN A 4 -14.89 1.63 -8.20
CA GLN A 4 -16.10 1.00 -7.66
C GLN A 4 -16.76 0.23 -8.81
N GLN A 5 -17.14 -1.03 -8.57
CA GLN A 5 -17.68 -1.99 -9.56
C GLN A 5 -16.66 -2.69 -10.47
N LYS A 6 -15.36 -2.37 -10.40
CA LYS A 6 -14.34 -3.20 -11.09
C LYS A 6 -14.16 -4.52 -10.34
N LYS A 7 -13.92 -5.58 -11.11
CA LYS A 7 -13.56 -6.89 -10.59
C LYS A 7 -12.11 -7.21 -10.93
N ILE A 8 -11.38 -7.78 -9.97
CA ILE A 8 -10.06 -8.35 -10.16
C ILE A 8 -10.19 -9.85 -9.89
N ASN A 9 -9.93 -10.68 -10.91
CA ASN A 9 -10.07 -12.13 -10.82
C ASN A 9 -11.44 -12.55 -10.24
N GLY A 10 -12.52 -11.88 -10.65
CA GLY A 10 -13.88 -12.15 -10.15
C GLY A 10 -14.25 -11.49 -8.82
N HIS A 11 -13.30 -10.91 -8.09
CA HIS A 11 -13.52 -10.24 -6.80
C HIS A 11 -13.84 -8.76 -7.01
N GLU A 12 -14.93 -8.27 -6.42
CA GLU A 12 -15.30 -6.86 -6.50
C GLU A 12 -14.39 -5.98 -5.64
N ILE A 13 -14.02 -4.83 -6.19
CA ILE A 13 -13.30 -3.79 -5.44
C ILE A 13 -14.31 -2.97 -4.62
N ILE A 14 -14.27 -3.14 -3.30
CA ILE A 14 -15.05 -2.36 -2.35
C ILE A 14 -14.15 -1.28 -1.76
N ILE A 15 -14.48 -0.01 -1.98
CA ILE A 15 -13.75 1.14 -1.43
C ILE A 15 -14.42 1.59 -0.14
N ARG A 16 -13.66 1.62 0.95
CA ARG A 16 -14.11 2.15 2.26
C ARG A 16 -13.20 3.31 2.67
N HIS A 17 -13.82 4.39 3.11
CA HIS A 17 -13.11 5.53 3.70
C HIS A 17 -13.35 5.50 5.20
N THR A 18 -12.28 5.48 5.98
CA THR A 18 -12.35 5.48 7.45
C THR A 18 -11.15 6.21 8.03
N LYS A 19 -11.33 6.74 9.25
CA LYS A 19 -10.25 7.24 10.10
C LYS A 19 -10.02 6.32 11.30
N ASN A 20 -10.83 5.27 11.46
CA ASN A 20 -10.74 4.33 12.56
C ASN A 20 -9.88 3.14 12.13
N ILE A 21 -8.78 2.92 12.84
CA ILE A 21 -7.83 1.84 12.55
C ILE A 21 -8.47 0.45 12.65
N ASN A 22 -9.48 0.28 13.52
CA ASN A 22 -10.15 -1.00 13.73
C ASN A 22 -10.89 -1.49 12.49
N ASP A 23 -11.34 -0.57 11.63
CA ASP A 23 -12.05 -0.88 10.38
C ASP A 23 -11.12 -1.45 9.30
N LEU A 24 -9.79 -1.24 9.44
CA LEU A 24 -8.79 -1.63 8.45
C LEU A 24 -8.53 -3.13 8.43
N SER A 25 -8.85 -3.83 9.51
CA SER A 25 -8.61 -5.27 9.69
C SER A 25 -9.30 -6.17 8.65
N ASN A 26 -10.35 -5.67 7.97
CA ASN A 26 -11.11 -6.37 6.95
C ASN A 26 -10.70 -6.00 5.50
N CYS A 27 -9.70 -5.14 5.34
CA CYS A 27 -9.22 -4.68 4.03
C CYS A 27 -8.05 -5.55 3.54
N GLN A 28 -7.96 -5.80 2.23
CA GLN A 28 -6.79 -6.44 1.62
C GLN A 28 -5.70 -5.41 1.24
N MET A 29 -6.09 -4.15 1.10
CA MET A 29 -5.19 -3.04 0.79
C MET A 29 -5.64 -1.79 1.55
N ILE A 30 -4.68 -1.07 2.13
CA ILE A 30 -4.89 0.22 2.79
C ILE A 30 -4.14 1.28 1.98
N PHE A 31 -4.88 2.30 1.53
CA PHE A 31 -4.29 3.51 0.98
C PHE A 31 -4.21 4.59 2.06
N ILE A 32 -3.00 5.08 2.34
CA ILE A 32 -2.70 6.02 3.41
C ILE A 32 -2.55 7.40 2.79
N THR A 33 -3.54 8.25 3.05
CA THR A 33 -3.54 9.63 2.58
C THR A 33 -2.55 10.49 3.37
N ARG A 34 -2.04 11.56 2.76
CA ARG A 34 -1.09 12.50 3.38
C ARG A 34 -1.49 13.02 4.76
N SER A 35 -2.78 13.20 5.03
CA SER A 35 -3.29 13.76 6.29
C SER A 35 -3.12 12.85 7.52
N VAL A 36 -2.78 11.57 7.35
CA VAL A 36 -2.63 10.59 8.45
C VAL A 36 -1.20 10.08 8.62
N ILE A 37 -0.22 10.67 7.93
CA ILE A 37 1.19 10.26 7.99
C ILE A 37 1.84 10.52 9.35
N GLY A 38 1.26 11.40 10.17
CA GLY A 38 1.69 11.56 11.56
C GLY A 38 1.45 10.32 12.43
N ASN A 39 0.64 9.36 11.98
CA ASN A 39 0.37 8.11 12.68
C ASN A 39 0.51 6.89 11.75
N LEU A 40 1.72 6.69 11.21
CA LEU A 40 2.03 5.53 10.38
C LEU A 40 2.29 4.27 11.21
N ASP A 41 2.87 4.40 12.40
CA ASP A 41 3.34 3.28 13.21
C ASP A 41 2.20 2.32 13.56
N ASP A 42 1.04 2.84 13.97
CA ASP A 42 -0.13 2.01 14.28
C ASP A 42 -0.61 1.23 13.04
N ILE A 43 -0.62 1.87 11.85
CA ILE A 43 -1.05 1.25 10.59
C ILE A 43 -0.04 0.19 10.14
N ILE A 44 1.24 0.47 10.26
CA ILE A 44 2.33 -0.46 9.93
C ILE A 44 2.25 -1.67 10.86
N MET A 45 2.11 -1.46 12.16
CA MET A 45 1.96 -2.53 13.14
C MET A 45 0.77 -3.43 12.83
N LEU A 46 -0.39 -2.85 12.50
CA LEU A 46 -1.56 -3.62 12.08
C LEU A 46 -1.27 -4.47 10.82
N SER A 47 -0.52 -3.91 9.87
CA SER A 47 -0.16 -4.60 8.62
C SER A 47 0.93 -5.65 8.77
N HIS A 48 1.74 -5.62 9.83
CA HIS A 48 2.77 -6.64 10.05
C HIS A 48 2.19 -8.01 10.40
N GLU A 49 1.04 -8.06 11.06
CA GLU A 49 0.41 -9.32 11.50
C GLU A 49 -0.60 -9.89 10.50
N ARG A 50 -0.85 -9.18 9.40
CA ARG A 50 -1.94 -9.49 8.47
C ARG A 50 -1.50 -9.28 7.02
N PRO A 51 -1.99 -10.08 6.06
CA PRO A 51 -1.66 -9.92 4.64
C PRO A 51 -2.40 -8.72 4.03
N ILE A 52 -2.07 -7.51 4.49
CA ILE A 52 -2.68 -6.25 4.08
C ILE A 52 -1.63 -5.38 3.39
N LEU A 53 -1.85 -5.09 2.12
CA LEU A 53 -0.94 -4.26 1.33
C LEU A 53 -1.07 -2.79 1.75
N THR A 54 0.00 -2.17 2.21
CA THR A 54 0.02 -0.73 2.49
C THR A 54 0.54 0.07 1.31
N VAL A 55 -0.21 1.12 0.94
CA VAL A 55 0.14 2.01 -0.16
C VAL A 55 0.01 3.45 0.30
N ALA A 56 0.97 4.30 -0.03
CA ALA A 56 0.91 5.74 0.21
C ALA A 56 1.37 6.51 -1.04
N ASP A 57 1.14 7.82 -1.07
CA ASP A 57 1.58 8.72 -2.14
C ASP A 57 2.42 9.90 -1.63
N THR A 58 3.05 9.71 -0.47
CA THR A 58 3.84 10.76 0.18
C THR A 58 5.32 10.36 0.24
N PRO A 59 6.22 11.24 -0.23
CA PRO A 59 7.66 10.96 -0.26
C PRO A 59 8.21 10.49 1.08
N GLY A 60 9.12 9.50 1.04
CA GLY A 60 9.84 8.99 2.22
C GLY A 60 9.10 7.91 3.02
N THR A 61 7.83 7.63 2.73
CA THR A 61 7.04 6.63 3.48
C THR A 61 7.49 5.19 3.23
N ALA A 62 8.09 4.87 2.08
CA ALA A 62 8.62 3.53 1.81
C ALA A 62 9.76 3.15 2.78
N SER A 63 10.65 4.09 3.11
CA SER A 63 11.70 3.89 4.12
C SER A 63 11.15 3.77 5.55
N GLN A 64 9.93 4.22 5.79
CA GLN A 64 9.26 4.11 7.09
C GLN A 64 8.49 2.79 7.25
N GLY A 65 8.44 1.94 6.21
CA GLY A 65 7.77 0.64 6.26
C GLY A 65 6.48 0.55 5.44
N ILE A 66 6.11 1.58 4.68
CA ILE A 66 5.03 1.43 3.70
C ILE A 66 5.50 0.54 2.53
N MET A 67 4.67 -0.44 2.16
CA MET A 67 5.06 -1.45 1.18
C MET A 67 5.20 -0.88 -0.23
N LEU A 68 4.26 -0.01 -0.65
CA LEU A 68 4.35 0.70 -1.93
C LEU A 68 4.16 2.21 -1.72
N ASN A 69 5.14 3.01 -2.14
CA ASN A 69 5.03 4.46 -2.12
C ASN A 69 4.94 4.98 -3.56
N MET A 70 3.76 5.43 -3.97
CA MET A 70 3.50 5.97 -5.29
C MET A 70 3.99 7.40 -5.42
N ALA A 71 4.46 7.76 -6.61
CA ALA A 71 4.81 9.12 -6.96
C ALA A 71 4.47 9.39 -8.43
N VAL A 72 4.40 10.67 -8.79
CA VAL A 72 4.35 11.09 -10.20
C VAL A 72 5.71 11.66 -10.56
N LYS A 73 6.38 11.08 -11.55
CA LYS A 73 7.64 11.57 -12.10
C LYS A 73 7.46 11.78 -13.61
N GLU A 74 7.74 12.98 -14.09
CA GLU A 74 7.65 13.33 -15.53
C GLU A 74 6.28 12.99 -16.14
N GLY A 75 5.19 13.23 -15.38
CA GLY A 75 3.82 12.92 -15.80
C GLY A 75 3.44 11.45 -15.82
N LYS A 76 4.33 10.54 -15.37
CA LYS A 76 4.06 9.10 -15.26
C LYS A 76 3.98 8.67 -13.79
N ILE A 77 3.08 7.73 -13.51
CA ILE A 77 3.02 7.06 -12.21
C ILE A 77 4.25 6.17 -12.07
N THR A 78 4.98 6.32 -10.97
CA THR A 78 6.07 5.44 -10.51
C THR A 78 5.81 5.03 -9.07
N PHE A 79 6.59 4.10 -8.56
CA PHE A 79 6.53 3.74 -7.14
C PHE A 79 7.86 3.21 -6.61
N GLU A 80 8.06 3.36 -5.31
CA GLU A 80 9.07 2.65 -4.55
C GLU A 80 8.42 1.44 -3.88
N ALA A 81 9.15 0.32 -3.75
CA ALA A 81 8.64 -0.91 -3.15
C ALA A 81 9.51 -1.36 -1.98
N ASN A 82 8.91 -1.62 -0.82
CA ASN A 82 9.56 -2.24 0.33
C ASN A 82 9.21 -3.74 0.39
N ILE A 83 10.09 -4.56 -0.17
CA ILE A 83 9.86 -6.01 -0.25
C ILE A 83 10.09 -6.70 1.09
N ILE A 84 10.87 -6.12 2.01
CA ILE A 84 11.06 -6.67 3.37
C ILE A 84 9.73 -6.58 4.10
N THR A 85 9.12 -5.39 4.17
CA THR A 85 7.86 -5.21 4.90
C THR A 85 6.73 -6.03 4.29
N ALA A 86 6.66 -6.10 2.96
CA ALA A 86 5.68 -6.95 2.29
C ALA A 86 5.87 -8.43 2.69
N LYS A 87 7.10 -8.96 2.67
CA LYS A 87 7.39 -10.34 3.08
C LYS A 87 7.03 -10.59 4.54
N ASN A 88 7.34 -9.65 5.43
CA ASN A 88 7.03 -9.76 6.86
C ASN A 88 5.52 -9.83 7.13
N SER A 89 4.70 -9.15 6.33
CA SER A 89 3.23 -9.26 6.36
C SER A 89 2.66 -10.53 5.70
N GLY A 90 3.52 -11.42 5.18
CA GLY A 90 3.10 -12.61 4.42
C GLY A 90 2.74 -12.35 2.96
N LEU A 91 2.97 -11.13 2.45
CA LEU A 91 2.72 -10.77 1.05
C LEU A 91 3.96 -11.00 0.18
N ARG A 92 3.72 -11.40 -1.07
CA ARG A 92 4.75 -11.54 -2.10
C ARG A 92 4.47 -10.59 -3.25
N LEU A 93 5.33 -9.59 -3.41
CA LEU A 93 5.29 -8.71 -4.58
C LEU A 93 5.88 -9.44 -5.79
N SER A 94 5.13 -9.50 -6.89
CA SER A 94 5.56 -10.21 -8.09
C SER A 94 6.73 -9.51 -8.76
N SER A 95 7.64 -10.28 -9.36
CA SER A 95 8.76 -9.73 -10.14
C SER A 95 8.27 -8.88 -11.31
N GLN A 96 7.12 -9.24 -11.90
CA GLN A 96 6.49 -8.46 -12.98
C GLN A 96 6.09 -7.05 -12.51
N LEU A 97 5.56 -6.90 -11.30
CA LEU A 97 5.27 -5.58 -10.72
C LEU A 97 6.57 -4.82 -10.48
N LEU A 98 7.54 -5.45 -9.80
CA LEU A 98 8.79 -4.81 -9.38
C LEU A 98 9.64 -4.25 -10.53
N ARG A 99 9.47 -4.75 -11.76
CA ARG A 99 10.12 -4.19 -12.97
C ARG A 99 9.76 -2.73 -13.24
N PHE A 100 8.65 -2.24 -12.68
CA PHE A 100 8.20 -0.85 -12.82
C PHE A 100 8.53 0.02 -11.60
N ALA A 101 9.18 -0.53 -10.57
CA ALA A 101 9.56 0.23 -9.40
C ALA A 101 10.75 1.15 -9.69
N SER A 102 10.70 2.41 -9.25
CA SER A 102 11.85 3.32 -9.31
C SER A 102 12.91 3.00 -8.26
N LYS A 103 12.53 2.28 -7.20
CA LYS A 103 13.43 1.86 -6.11
C LYS A 103 12.85 0.64 -5.39
N VAL A 104 13.71 -0.27 -4.97
CA VAL A 104 13.34 -1.44 -4.16
C VAL A 104 14.15 -1.44 -2.87
N TYR A 105 13.46 -1.52 -1.73
CA TYR A 105 14.05 -1.73 -0.40
C TYR A 105 13.96 -3.21 -0.07
N GLN A 106 15.11 -3.84 0.16
CA GLN A 106 15.29 -5.29 0.25
C GLN A 106 16.15 -5.68 1.43
#